data_AF-A0A270BGQ2-F1
#
_entry.id   AF-A0A270BGQ2-F1
#
_cell.length_a   1.000
_cell.length_b   1.000
_cell.length_c   1.000
_cell.angle_alpha   90.00
_cell.angle_beta   90.00
_cell.angle_gamma   90.00
#
_symmetry.space_group_name_H-M   'P 1'
#
loop_
_entity.id
_entity.type
_entity.pdbx_description
1 polymer ?
#
loop_
_entity_poly.entity_id
_entity_poly.type
_entity_poly.pdbx_seq_one_letter_code
_entity_poly.pdbx_strand_id
1 'polypeptide(L)'
;MATLAPTTDHPVSGAYRVDISRGRNIGRVSSEWFSRPDDERYLSLTELYAAVRTRADRSTARVVDSKEIRVEARSDSPERLSLIVPGEERPVAPTNWSFGQLCSLVSAPASYLRELPAALAGINLQHGLVAHRAEQVKLYQTHDGRNELRAATGPDYGRYLNSQPVSPTVH
;
A
#
# COMPACT_ATOMS: atom_id res chain seq x y z
N MET A 1 -45.32 8.51 -19.06
CA MET A 1 -44.94 9.92 -18.80
C MET A 1 -44.35 10.00 -17.40
N ALA A 2 -43.07 10.34 -17.27
CA ALA A 2 -42.40 10.49 -15.99
C ALA A 2 -42.31 11.98 -15.64
N THR A 3 -42.85 12.35 -14.48
CA THR A 3 -42.80 13.73 -13.96
C THR A 3 -41.41 13.99 -13.39
N LEU A 4 -40.68 14.93 -13.99
CA LEU A 4 -39.43 15.47 -13.45
C LEU A 4 -39.75 16.35 -12.23
N ALA A 5 -39.08 16.09 -11.11
CA ALA A 5 -39.14 16.96 -9.93
C ALA A 5 -38.45 18.30 -10.25
N PRO A 6 -39.01 19.46 -9.86
CA PRO A 6 -38.39 20.74 -10.11
C PRO A 6 -37.12 20.88 -9.27
N THR A 7 -36.01 21.20 -9.94
CA THR A 7 -34.76 21.59 -9.30
C THR A 7 -35.00 22.95 -8.65
N THR A 8 -34.94 23.02 -7.32
CA THR A 8 -35.00 24.29 -6.59
C THR A 8 -33.70 25.06 -6.81
N ASP A 9 -33.71 25.95 -7.79
CA ASP A 9 -32.63 26.91 -8.01
C ASP A 9 -32.74 28.00 -6.93
N HIS A 10 -31.97 27.85 -5.86
CA HIS A 10 -31.89 28.88 -4.82
C HIS A 10 -30.91 29.97 -5.29
N PRO A 11 -31.36 31.22 -5.49
CA PRO A 11 -30.47 32.29 -5.90
C PRO A 11 -29.41 32.52 -4.82
N VAL A 12 -28.14 32.50 -5.21
CA VAL A 12 -27.01 32.72 -4.31
C VAL A 12 -27.05 34.20 -3.86
N SER A 13 -27.65 34.42 -2.70
CA SER A 13 -27.89 35.74 -2.10
C SER A 13 -26.58 36.33 -1.54
N GLY A 14 -25.73 36.88 -2.41
CA GLY A 14 -24.60 37.73 -2.03
C GLY A 14 -23.29 36.99 -1.68
N ALA A 15 -22.20 37.76 -1.59
CA ALA A 15 -20.88 37.23 -1.25
C ALA A 15 -20.85 36.66 0.17
N TYR A 16 -20.39 35.42 0.31
CA TYR A 16 -20.20 34.76 1.59
C TYR A 16 -19.11 35.46 2.40
N ARG A 17 -19.49 36.19 3.45
CA ARG A 17 -18.55 36.87 4.36
C ARG A 17 -18.19 35.95 5.52
N VAL A 18 -16.92 35.54 5.58
CA VAL A 18 -16.39 34.74 6.69
C VAL A 18 -16.14 35.67 7.90
N ASP A 19 -16.77 35.37 9.03
CA ASP A 19 -16.47 36.01 10.32
C ASP A 19 -15.28 35.32 10.99
N ILE A 20 -14.10 35.91 10.84
CA ILE A 20 -12.84 35.39 11.39
C ILE A 20 -12.79 35.34 12.91
N SER A 21 -13.67 36.06 13.62
CA SER A 21 -13.73 36.06 15.10
C SER A 21 -14.39 34.81 15.68
N ARG A 22 -15.16 34.08 14.86
CA ARG A 22 -15.85 32.84 15.26
C ARG A 22 -15.04 31.58 14.96
N GLY A 23 -13.92 31.71 14.24
CA GLY A 23 -13.03 30.61 13.91
C GLY A 23 -11.94 30.38 14.96
N ARG A 24 -11.39 29.17 14.99
CA ARG A 24 -10.15 28.86 15.72
C ARG A 24 -9.05 28.53 14.71
N ASN A 25 -7.83 28.99 14.95
CA ASN A 25 -6.68 28.56 14.14
C ASN A 25 -6.40 27.08 14.41
N ILE A 26 -6.48 26.23 13.39
CA ILE A 26 -6.15 24.80 13.45
C ILE A 26 -4.82 24.60 12.72
N GLY A 27 -3.71 24.76 13.42
CA GLY A 27 -2.35 24.59 12.86
C GLY A 27 -1.93 23.13 12.66
N ARG A 28 -2.76 22.16 13.07
CA ARG A 28 -2.44 20.73 13.07
C ARG A 28 -1.95 20.24 11.70
N VAL A 29 -2.63 20.62 10.61
CA VAL A 29 -2.25 20.22 9.24
C VAL A 29 -0.85 20.74 8.89
N SER A 30 -0.54 21.98 9.24
CA SER A 30 0.78 22.57 9.02
C SER A 30 1.86 21.89 9.87
N SER A 31 1.56 21.55 11.12
CA SER A 31 2.48 20.83 12.01
C SER A 31 2.75 19.40 11.54
N GLU A 32 1.72 18.67 11.12
CA GLU A 32 1.84 17.31 10.58
C GLU A 32 2.64 17.30 9.26
N TRP A 33 2.46 18.30 8.40
CA TRP A 33 3.28 18.47 7.19
C TRP A 33 4.73 18.80 7.55
N PHE A 34 4.96 19.75 8.47
CA PHE A 34 6.30 20.16 8.86
C PHE A 34 7.11 19.02 9.49
N SER A 35 6.45 18.14 10.25
CA SER A 35 7.08 16.99 10.90
C SER A 35 7.49 15.86 9.95
N ARG A 36 7.10 15.92 8.68
CA ARG A 36 7.49 14.89 7.71
C ARG A 36 8.97 15.02 7.33
N PRO A 37 9.63 13.89 7.01
CA PRO A 37 10.95 13.90 6.37
C PRO A 37 10.97 14.72 5.07
N ASP A 38 12.14 15.23 4.68
CA ASP A 38 12.31 16.08 3.47
C ASP A 38 11.80 15.40 2.20
N ASP A 39 11.99 14.10 2.06
CA ASP A 39 11.55 13.28 0.93
C ASP A 39 10.04 13.01 0.88
N GLU A 40 9.31 13.37 1.95
CA GLU A 40 7.85 13.35 2.02
C GLU A 40 7.21 14.76 2.05
N ARG A 41 8.02 15.82 1.94
CA ARG A 41 7.55 17.22 1.89
C ARG A 41 7.71 17.76 0.48
N TYR A 42 6.59 17.95 -0.22
CA TYR A 42 6.57 18.49 -1.57
C TYR A 42 6.10 19.95 -1.55
N LEU A 43 6.83 20.85 -2.23
CA LEU A 43 6.53 22.28 -2.28
C LEU A 43 5.62 22.63 -3.47
N SER A 44 5.41 21.70 -4.40
CA SER A 44 4.48 21.84 -5.52
C SER A 44 3.78 20.53 -5.90
N LEU A 45 2.65 20.64 -6.60
CA LEU A 45 1.97 19.48 -7.20
C LEU A 45 2.83 18.77 -8.25
N THR A 46 3.69 19.51 -8.96
CA THR A 46 4.62 18.94 -9.95
C THR A 46 5.67 18.06 -9.27
N GLU A 47 6.23 18.51 -8.12
CA GLU A 47 7.17 17.71 -7.33
C GLU A 47 6.51 16.47 -6.73
N LEU A 48 5.30 16.62 -6.17
CA LEU A 48 4.52 15.49 -5.68
C LEU A 48 4.27 14.48 -6.81
N TYR A 49 3.84 14.96 -7.99
CA TYR A 49 3.58 14.11 -9.16
C TYR A 49 4.84 13.38 -9.60
N ALA A 50 5.97 14.08 -9.71
CA ALA A 50 7.25 13.47 -10.08
C ALA A 50 7.68 12.38 -9.08
N ALA A 51 7.49 12.62 -7.78
CA ALA A 51 7.81 11.65 -6.73
C ALA A 51 6.92 10.39 -6.81
N VAL A 52 5.60 10.55 -6.94
CA VAL A 52 4.69 9.40 -7.05
C VAL A 52 4.85 8.66 -8.36
N ARG A 53 5.17 9.35 -9.46
CA ARG A 53 5.45 8.75 -10.76
C ARG A 53 6.75 7.96 -10.75
N THR A 54 7.82 8.52 -10.19
CA THR A 54 9.09 7.79 -10.03
C THR A 54 8.90 6.51 -9.21
N ARG A 55 8.11 6.57 -8.12
CA ARG A 55 7.76 5.38 -7.33
C ARG A 55 6.96 4.37 -8.14
N ALA A 56 6.00 4.83 -8.94
CA ALA A 56 5.21 3.97 -9.83
C ALA A 56 6.10 3.28 -10.88
N ASP A 57 7.01 4.02 -11.51
CA ASP A 57 7.93 3.49 -12.54
C ASP A 57 8.89 2.43 -11.98
N ARG A 58 9.25 2.53 -10.69
CA ARG A 58 10.08 1.55 -9.98
C ARG A 58 9.29 0.37 -9.39
N SER A 59 7.97 0.42 -9.50
CA SER A 59 7.11 -0.62 -8.94
C SER A 59 6.75 -1.67 -9.98
N THR A 60 6.73 -2.93 -9.56
CA THR A 60 6.34 -4.06 -10.40
C THR A 60 5.22 -4.83 -9.74
N ALA A 61 4.34 -5.41 -10.56
CA ALA A 61 3.33 -6.34 -10.11
C ALA A 61 3.50 -7.67 -10.84
N ARG A 62 3.38 -8.78 -10.11
CA ARG A 62 3.45 -10.12 -10.68
C ARG A 62 2.45 -11.03 -10.00
N VAL A 63 1.88 -11.96 -10.76
CA VAL A 63 1.02 -13.01 -10.24
C VAL A 63 1.85 -14.29 -10.18
N VAL A 64 1.91 -14.92 -9.01
CA VAL A 64 2.67 -16.15 -8.77
C VAL A 64 1.80 -17.13 -7.99
N ASP A 65 2.07 -18.43 -8.12
CA ASP A 65 1.44 -19.43 -7.25
C ASP A 65 1.97 -19.27 -5.81
N SER A 66 1.08 -19.27 -4.81
CA SER A 66 1.49 -19.07 -3.40
C SER A 66 2.54 -20.08 -2.93
N LYS A 67 2.44 -21.34 -3.38
CA LYS A 67 3.37 -22.43 -3.04
C LYS A 67 4.77 -22.23 -3.59
N GLU A 68 4.93 -21.41 -4.63
CA GLU A 68 6.22 -21.13 -5.25
C GLU A 68 6.97 -19.98 -4.54
N ILE A 69 6.29 -19.24 -3.67
CA ILE A 69 6.93 -18.25 -2.81
C ILE A 69 7.70 -19.00 -1.72
N ARG A 70 9.02 -18.86 -1.76
CA ARG A 70 9.90 -19.41 -0.72
C ARG A 70 10.22 -18.34 0.32
N VAL A 71 10.22 -18.74 1.58
CA VAL A 71 10.49 -17.88 2.72
C VAL A 71 11.84 -18.24 3.31
N GLU A 72 12.73 -17.26 3.42
CA GLU A 72 14.08 -17.43 3.94
C GLU A 72 14.32 -16.47 5.11
N ALA A 73 14.93 -17.00 6.17
CA ALA A 73 15.46 -16.22 7.28
C ALA A 73 16.97 -16.36 7.28
N ARG A 74 17.69 -15.24 7.30
CA ARG A 74 19.15 -15.28 7.25
C ARG A 74 19.71 -15.45 8.67
N SER A 75 20.70 -16.33 8.83
CA SER A 75 21.34 -16.59 10.12
C SER A 75 22.14 -15.40 10.65
N ASP A 76 22.62 -14.52 9.77
CA ASP A 76 23.34 -13.28 10.10
C ASP A 76 22.39 -12.09 10.36
N SER A 77 21.08 -12.27 10.24
CA SER A 77 20.06 -11.26 10.54
C SER A 77 18.80 -11.95 11.08
N PRO A 78 18.84 -12.50 12.31
CA PRO A 78 17.78 -13.35 12.87
C PRO A 78 16.42 -12.65 13.03
N GLU A 79 16.39 -11.33 12.91
CA GLU A 79 15.19 -10.49 12.92
C GLU A 79 14.61 -10.22 11.53
N ARG A 80 15.26 -10.66 10.45
CA ARG A 80 14.87 -10.36 9.07
C ARG A 80 14.50 -11.59 8.27
N LEU A 81 13.38 -11.46 7.56
CA LEU A 81 12.86 -12.42 6.62
C LEU A 81 12.90 -11.85 5.20
N SER A 82 13.11 -12.72 4.22
CA SER A 82 13.06 -12.41 2.79
C SER A 82 12.30 -13.49 2.04
N LEU A 83 11.76 -13.11 0.89
CA LEU A 83 10.98 -13.96 0.01
C LEU A 83 11.77 -14.18 -1.27
N ILE A 84 11.93 -15.43 -1.67
CA ILE A 84 12.38 -15.79 -3.01
C ILE A 84 11.13 -15.98 -3.85
N VAL A 85 10.96 -15.11 -4.84
CA VAL A 85 9.77 -15.04 -5.66
C VAL A 85 10.12 -15.46 -7.09
N PRO A 86 9.32 -16.32 -7.75
CA PRO A 86 9.57 -16.71 -9.13
C PRO A 86 9.75 -15.49 -10.05
N GLY A 87 10.84 -15.49 -10.81
CA GLY A 87 11.22 -14.44 -11.74
C GLY A 87 11.74 -13.15 -11.10
N GLU A 88 12.05 -13.13 -9.80
CA GLU A 88 12.84 -12.06 -9.17
C GLU A 88 14.28 -12.54 -9.00
N GLU A 89 15.24 -11.73 -9.45
CA GLU A 89 16.68 -12.05 -9.32
C GLU A 89 17.18 -11.90 -7.88
N ARG A 90 16.55 -11.01 -7.10
CA ARG A 90 16.96 -10.66 -5.75
C ARG A 90 15.87 -11.00 -4.74
N PRO A 91 16.24 -11.44 -3.52
CA PRO A 91 15.27 -11.65 -2.45
C PRO A 91 14.47 -10.38 -2.15
N VAL A 92 13.17 -10.56 -1.94
CA VAL A 92 12.22 -9.47 -1.71
C VAL A 92 11.86 -9.42 -0.23
N ALA A 93 11.94 -8.23 0.36
CA ALA A 93 11.66 -8.04 1.77
C ALA A 93 10.21 -7.66 2.01
N PRO A 94 9.44 -8.41 2.82
CA PRO A 94 8.12 -7.96 3.19
C PRO A 94 8.19 -6.76 4.13
N THR A 95 7.39 -5.74 3.83
CA THR A 95 7.03 -4.72 4.81
C THR A 95 6.14 -5.30 5.90
N ASN A 96 5.97 -4.59 7.03
CA ASN A 96 5.01 -5.00 8.06
C ASN A 96 3.58 -5.19 7.53
N TRP A 97 3.19 -4.35 6.56
CA TRP A 97 1.89 -4.45 5.89
C TRP A 97 1.79 -5.71 5.03
N SER A 98 2.71 -5.90 4.07
CA SER A 98 2.67 -7.06 3.18
C SER A 98 2.87 -8.38 3.92
N PHE A 99 3.66 -8.38 5.00
CA PHE A 99 3.78 -9.54 5.89
C PHE A 99 2.43 -9.91 6.52
N GLY A 100 1.69 -8.91 6.99
CA GLY A 100 0.32 -9.10 7.49
C GLY A 100 -0.58 -9.71 6.42
N GLN A 101 -0.51 -9.21 5.18
CA GLN A 101 -1.30 -9.77 4.08
C GLN A 101 -0.92 -11.22 3.75
N LEU A 102 0.37 -11.55 3.72
CA LEU A 102 0.82 -12.94 3.52
C LEU A 102 0.30 -13.87 4.63
N CYS A 103 0.32 -13.42 5.89
CA CYS A 103 -0.24 -14.18 6.99
C CYS A 103 -1.76 -14.37 6.83
N SER A 104 -2.49 -13.32 6.42
CA SER A 104 -3.93 -13.41 6.17
C SER A 104 -4.28 -14.39 5.07
N LEU A 105 -3.50 -14.46 3.98
CA LEU A 105 -3.71 -15.44 2.90
C LEU A 105 -3.69 -16.88 3.45
N VAL A 106 -2.77 -17.17 4.36
CA VAL A 106 -2.60 -18.52 4.92
C VAL A 106 -3.32 -18.73 6.26
N SER A 107 -4.21 -17.80 6.64
CA SER A 107 -4.94 -17.82 7.91
C SER A 107 -4.05 -17.90 9.16
N ALA A 108 -2.86 -17.30 9.12
CA ALA A 108 -1.92 -17.28 10.23
C ALA A 108 -2.01 -15.96 11.05
N PRO A 109 -1.78 -16.00 12.39
CA PRO A 109 -1.84 -14.83 13.24
C PRO A 109 -0.59 -13.94 13.07
N ALA A 110 -0.70 -12.88 12.28
CA ALA A 110 0.42 -12.00 11.94
C ALA A 110 1.13 -11.39 13.17
N SER A 111 0.38 -10.98 14.19
CA SER A 111 0.97 -10.37 15.40
C SER A 111 1.86 -11.37 16.14
N TYR A 112 1.39 -12.61 16.32
CA TYR A 112 2.18 -13.67 16.94
C TYR A 112 3.45 -13.97 16.14
N LEU A 113 3.33 -14.12 14.81
CA LEU A 113 4.49 -14.41 13.95
C LEU A 113 5.55 -13.29 13.97
N ARG A 114 5.17 -12.02 14.20
CA ARG A 114 6.11 -10.89 14.30
C ARG A 114 6.94 -10.93 15.59
N GLU A 115 6.44 -11.58 16.64
CA GLU A 115 7.14 -11.72 17.92
C GLU A 115 8.13 -12.91 17.90
N LEU A 116 8.04 -13.78 16.90
CA LEU A 116 8.95 -14.90 16.75
C LEU A 116 10.26 -14.48 16.07
N PRO A 117 11.38 -15.18 16.36
CA PRO A 117 12.58 -15.13 15.52
C PRO A 117 12.24 -15.40 14.05
N ALA A 118 12.92 -14.73 13.12
CA ALA A 118 12.58 -14.78 11.70
C ALA A 118 12.59 -16.21 11.14
N ALA A 119 13.45 -17.10 11.66
CA ALA A 119 13.47 -18.50 11.28
C ALA A 119 12.16 -19.23 11.62
N LEU A 120 11.62 -19.04 12.83
CA LEU A 120 10.36 -19.65 13.24
C LEU A 120 9.18 -19.03 12.50
N ALA A 121 9.15 -17.69 12.39
CA ALA A 121 8.14 -17.00 11.60
C ALA A 121 8.15 -17.49 10.14
N GLY A 122 9.34 -17.67 9.57
CA GLY A 122 9.54 -18.13 8.20
C GLY A 122 9.06 -19.55 7.96
N ILE A 123 9.37 -20.49 8.85
CA ILE A 123 8.91 -21.88 8.74
C ILE A 123 7.37 -21.95 8.82
N ASN A 124 6.76 -21.23 9.76
CA ASN A 124 5.30 -21.20 9.91
C ASN A 124 4.62 -20.58 8.68
N LEU A 125 5.15 -19.46 8.18
CA LEU A 125 4.63 -18.82 6.97
C LEU A 125 4.80 -19.71 5.74
N GLN A 126 5.96 -20.36 5.59
CA GLN A 126 6.24 -21.28 4.50
C GLN A 126 5.28 -22.46 4.48
N HIS A 127 5.01 -23.05 5.66
CA HIS A 127 4.04 -24.13 5.80
C HIS A 127 2.67 -23.72 5.29
N GLY A 128 2.20 -22.54 5.70
CA GLY A 128 0.94 -21.96 5.24
C GLY A 128 0.91 -21.78 3.71
N LEU A 129 1.97 -21.21 3.12
CA LEU A 129 2.04 -20.93 1.68
C LEU A 129 2.02 -22.20 0.81
N VAL A 130 2.64 -23.28 1.28
CA VAL A 130 2.66 -24.59 0.60
C VAL A 130 1.32 -25.32 0.76
N ALA A 131 0.69 -25.24 1.94
CA ALA A 131 -0.61 -25.85 2.21
C ALA A 131 -1.79 -25.09 1.58
N HIS A 132 -1.58 -23.81 1.26
CA HIS A 132 -2.53 -22.98 0.54
C HIS A 132 -2.83 -23.59 -0.84
N ARG A 133 -4.10 -23.93 -1.11
CA ARG A 133 -4.54 -24.66 -2.31
C ARG A 133 -4.29 -23.85 -3.59
N ALA A 134 -3.06 -23.90 -4.10
CA ALA A 134 -2.59 -23.33 -5.37
C ALA A 134 -3.34 -22.07 -5.81
N GLU A 135 -3.50 -21.10 -4.92
CA GLU A 135 -4.09 -19.82 -5.29
C GLU A 135 -2.98 -18.92 -5.81
N GLN A 136 -3.30 -18.25 -6.90
CA GLN A 136 -2.46 -17.21 -7.44
C GLN A 136 -2.50 -15.98 -6.52
N VAL A 137 -1.33 -15.42 -6.24
CA VAL A 137 -1.16 -14.21 -5.42
C VAL A 137 -0.51 -13.14 -6.29
N LYS A 138 -1.10 -11.95 -6.27
CA LYS A 138 -0.52 -10.76 -6.89
C LYS A 138 0.39 -10.07 -5.89
N LEU A 139 1.67 -10.04 -6.22
CA LEU A 139 2.71 -9.38 -5.45
C LEU A 139 3.00 -8.02 -6.08
N TYR A 140 2.98 -6.97 -5.26
CA TYR A 140 3.36 -5.63 -5.67
C TYR A 140 4.64 -5.22 -4.95
N GLN A 141 5.68 -4.92 -5.72
CA GLN A 141 7.03 -4.69 -5.24
C GLN A 141 7.51 -3.31 -5.66
N THR A 142 8.48 -2.76 -4.93
CA THR A 142 9.18 -1.54 -5.31
C THR A 142 10.69 -1.75 -5.24
N HIS A 143 11.41 -1.10 -6.14
CA HIS A 143 12.86 -1.14 -6.22
C HIS A 143 13.41 0.23 -5.83
N ASP A 144 13.63 0.44 -4.53
CA ASP A 144 14.17 1.70 -4.02
C ASP A 144 15.23 1.43 -2.94
N GLY A 145 16.48 1.25 -3.39
CA GLY A 145 17.59 0.76 -2.57
C GLY A 145 17.54 -0.75 -2.29
N ARG A 146 16.43 -1.24 -1.72
CA ARG A 146 16.14 -2.66 -1.46
C ARG A 146 14.88 -3.08 -2.23
N ASN A 147 14.84 -4.34 -2.68
CA ASN A 147 13.62 -4.93 -3.21
C ASN A 147 12.65 -5.19 -2.07
N GLU A 148 11.54 -4.46 -2.04
CA GLU A 148 10.54 -4.55 -0.98
C GLU A 148 9.18 -4.95 -1.54
N LEU A 149 8.56 -5.91 -0.88
CA LEU A 149 7.17 -6.28 -1.11
C LEU A 149 6.30 -5.29 -0.35
N ARG A 150 5.48 -4.56 -1.10
CA ARG A 150 4.60 -3.51 -0.59
C ARG A 150 3.15 -3.98 -0.46
N ALA A 151 2.76 -5.01 -1.20
CA ALA A 151 1.48 -5.67 -1.02
C ALA A 151 1.51 -7.12 -1.54
N ALA A 152 0.69 -7.98 -0.94
CA ALA A 152 0.36 -9.32 -1.44
C ALA A 152 -1.16 -9.47 -1.38
N THR A 153 -1.80 -9.65 -2.53
CA THR A 153 -3.27 -9.66 -2.64
C THR A 153 -3.73 -10.81 -3.52
N GLY A 154 -5.04 -11.03 -3.61
CA GLY A 154 -5.61 -11.92 -4.63
C GLY A 154 -5.23 -11.48 -6.07
N PRO A 155 -5.33 -12.40 -7.04
CA PRO A 155 -4.83 -12.19 -8.40
C PRO A 155 -5.61 -11.08 -9.13
N ASP A 156 -6.91 -11.00 -8.85
CA ASP A 156 -7.83 -10.04 -9.48
C ASP A 156 -7.83 -8.66 -8.81
N TYR A 157 -7.04 -8.47 -7.75
CA TYR A 157 -7.02 -7.18 -7.06
C TYR A 157 -6.36 -6.10 -7.95
N GLY A 158 -7.19 -5.12 -8.34
CA GLY A 158 -6.76 -3.92 -9.04
C GLY A 158 -6.18 -2.89 -8.07
N ARG A 159 -5.06 -2.26 -8.43
CA ARG A 159 -4.46 -1.16 -7.67
C ARG A 159 -4.40 0.09 -8.54
N TYR A 160 -4.97 1.17 -8.06
CA TYR A 160 -4.78 2.50 -8.63
C TYR A 160 -3.47 3.08 -8.11
N LEU A 161 -2.62 3.54 -9.02
CA LEU A 161 -1.36 4.20 -8.67
C LEU A 161 -1.63 5.67 -8.36
N ASN A 162 -0.93 6.22 -7.37
CA ASN A 162 -1.06 7.64 -7.02
C ASN A 162 -0.70 8.59 -8.18
N SER A 163 0.07 8.11 -9.17
CA SER A 163 0.42 8.84 -10.39
C SER A 163 -0.68 8.80 -11.46
N GLN A 164 -1.66 7.91 -11.31
CA GLN A 164 -2.76 7.78 -12.27
C GLN A 164 -3.85 8.80 -11.96
N PRO A 165 -4.38 9.49 -12.98
CA PRO A 165 -5.59 10.26 -12.82
C PRO A 165 -6.74 9.29 -12.52
N VAL A 166 -7.48 9.57 -11.45
CA VAL A 166 -8.72 8.83 -11.14
C VAL A 166 -9.81 9.47 -11.99
N SER A 167 -10.24 8.81 -13.06
CA SER A 167 -11.45 9.21 -13.75
C SER A 167 -12.64 9.02 -12.79
N PRO A 168 -13.55 9.99 -12.64
CA PRO A 168 -14.79 9.73 -11.92
C PRO A 168 -15.58 8.70 -12.75
N THR A 169 -15.59 7.45 -12.29
CA THR A 169 -16.51 6.46 -12.83
C THR A 169 -17.92 6.93 -12.50
N VAL A 170 -18.67 7.38 -13.51
CA VAL A 170 -20.09 7.61 -13.38
C VAL A 170 -20.72 6.23 -13.17
N HIS A 171 -21.23 5.99 -11.96
CA HIS A 171 -22.07 4.85 -11.63
C HIS A 171 -23.46 5.02 -12.23
#